data_AF-A0A270B2W9-F1
#
_entry.id   AF-A0A270B2W9-F1
#
_cell.length_a   1.000
_cell.length_b   1.000
_cell.length_c   1.000
_cell.angle_alpha   90.00
_cell.angle_beta   90.00
_cell.angle_gamma   90.00
#
_symmetry.space_group_name_H-M   'P 1'
#
loop_
_entity.id
_entity.type
_entity.pdbx_description
1 polymer ?
#
loop_
_entity_poly.entity_id
_entity_poly.type
_entity_poly.pdbx_seq_one_letter_code
_entity_poly.pdbx_strand_id
1 'polypeptide(L)'
;MEFRAPTVAAQQNAKALNYLTKNLKDPEAGRRAVEGLIEELGNAVDAYPDWHPILTAPPRHGSEHIGSLSQVATYAEADPTTEFVRGFVTCPYSGEGADRLVEAVRRVPGLDAYRLEQPLYADSAHPVVVVAVNVELEADGTIKSRDALAWFVQLSAAEATGAQVAETWWNVRSLILGSPHGSRSSLFVNQHTGVHMRKILEAMNASGMFGPIKESSLEMLSQKKRDAISETLIRTAVANWDGENSSFDFELRGETCKASLRDTWNDNHEISVRVEIGRFDLYVTGFYYPEDRRITHVDPRGKRELAEKFL
;
A
#
# COMPACT_ATOMS: atom_id res chain seq x y z
N MET A 1 9.09 -3.78 -11.29
CA MET A 1 9.99 -4.92 -11.00
C MET A 1 9.12 -6.15 -10.80
N GLU A 2 9.53 -7.32 -11.30
CA GLU A 2 8.80 -8.56 -11.05
C GLU A 2 8.87 -8.88 -9.54
N PHE A 3 7.74 -9.16 -8.91
CA PHE A 3 7.70 -9.47 -7.49
C PHE A 3 8.27 -10.86 -7.26
N ARG A 4 9.49 -10.90 -6.72
CA ARG A 4 10.21 -12.14 -6.43
C ARG A 4 10.03 -12.47 -4.96
N ALA A 5 8.97 -13.21 -4.66
CA ALA A 5 8.54 -13.47 -3.28
C ALA A 5 9.69 -13.92 -2.35
N PRO A 6 10.60 -14.86 -2.73
CA PRO A 6 11.71 -15.25 -1.85
C PRO A 6 12.70 -14.12 -1.55
N THR A 7 13.04 -13.31 -2.55
CA THR A 7 13.96 -12.17 -2.38
C THR A 7 13.33 -11.10 -1.51
N VAL A 8 12.04 -10.80 -1.75
CA VAL A 8 11.29 -9.81 -0.97
C VAL A 8 11.13 -10.27 0.48
N ALA A 9 10.77 -11.54 0.70
CA ALA A 9 10.69 -12.13 2.04
C ALA A 9 12.02 -12.03 2.80
N ALA A 10 13.14 -12.41 2.16
CA ALA A 10 14.46 -12.29 2.78
C ALA A 10 14.82 -10.84 3.15
N GLN A 11 14.49 -9.87 2.29
CA GLN A 11 14.71 -8.45 2.57
C GLN A 11 13.85 -7.95 3.73
N GLN A 12 12.56 -8.32 3.78
CA GLN A 12 11.66 -7.92 4.86
C GLN A 12 12.07 -8.55 6.20
N ASN A 13 12.39 -9.83 6.21
CA ASN A 13 12.84 -10.53 7.42
C ASN A 13 14.14 -9.93 7.94
N ALA A 14 15.10 -9.62 7.06
CA ALA A 14 16.35 -8.95 7.46
C ALA A 14 16.11 -7.54 8.02
N LYS A 15 15.18 -6.78 7.44
CA LYS A 15 14.77 -5.45 7.92
C LYS A 15 14.15 -5.55 9.32
N ALA A 16 13.21 -6.48 9.52
CA ALA A 16 12.56 -6.73 10.81
C ALA A 16 13.57 -7.16 11.88
N LEU A 17 14.44 -8.13 11.56
CA LEU A 17 15.52 -8.59 12.43
C LEU A 17 16.39 -7.43 12.89
N ASN A 18 16.90 -6.63 11.95
CA ASN A 18 17.74 -5.49 12.29
C ASN A 18 16.99 -4.43 13.12
N TYR A 19 15.74 -4.13 12.76
CA TYR A 19 14.92 -3.13 13.47
C TYR A 19 14.68 -3.53 14.93
N LEU A 20 14.35 -4.80 15.18
CA LEU A 20 14.00 -5.32 16.50
C LEU A 20 15.21 -5.65 17.37
N THR A 21 16.44 -5.75 16.84
CA THR A 21 17.59 -6.20 17.66
C THR A 21 18.72 -5.19 17.79
N LYS A 22 18.82 -4.20 16.91
CA LYS A 22 20.01 -3.31 16.82
C LYS A 22 20.31 -2.50 18.09
N ASN A 23 19.32 -2.25 18.95
CA ASN A 23 19.48 -1.43 20.15
C ASN A 23 19.48 -2.26 21.45
N LEU A 24 19.51 -3.59 21.36
CA LEU A 24 19.52 -4.46 22.54
C LEU A 24 20.93 -4.60 23.10
N LYS A 25 21.05 -4.84 24.41
CA LYS A 25 22.33 -5.24 25.04
C LYS A 25 22.81 -6.61 24.58
N ASP A 26 21.88 -7.54 24.35
CA ASP A 26 22.14 -8.85 23.75
C ASP A 26 21.38 -8.99 22.43
N PRO A 27 21.94 -8.48 21.31
CA PRO A 27 21.32 -8.61 20.00
C PRO A 27 21.16 -10.07 19.54
N GLU A 28 22.02 -10.98 19.99
CA GLU A 28 21.98 -12.38 19.54
C GLU A 28 20.82 -13.15 20.19
N ALA A 29 20.50 -12.87 21.45
CA ALA A 29 19.28 -13.40 22.06
C ALA A 29 18.02 -12.84 21.40
N GLY A 30 18.00 -11.54 21.08
CA GLY A 30 16.92 -10.92 20.32
C GLY A 30 16.76 -11.54 18.92
N ARG A 31 17.87 -11.83 18.23
CA ARG A 31 17.85 -12.46 16.90
C ARG A 31 17.19 -13.83 16.91
N ARG A 32 17.55 -14.69 17.86
CA ARG A 32 16.91 -16.01 18.03
C ARG A 32 15.40 -15.90 18.28
N ALA A 33 14.98 -14.92 19.07
CA ALA A 33 13.56 -14.68 19.31
C ALA A 33 12.83 -14.24 18.03
N VAL A 34 13.41 -13.32 17.25
CA VAL A 34 12.82 -12.87 15.97
C VAL A 34 12.80 -13.98 14.92
N GLU A 35 13.82 -14.84 14.86
CA GLU A 35 13.81 -16.02 13.99
C GLU A 35 12.65 -16.96 14.32
N GLY A 36 12.42 -17.24 15.62
CA GLY A 36 11.25 -18.01 16.05
C GLY A 36 9.93 -17.33 15.71
N LEU A 37 9.85 -16.00 15.80
CA LEU A 37 8.67 -15.25 15.37
C LEU A 37 8.43 -15.33 13.86
N ILE A 38 9.47 -15.36 13.04
CA ILE A 38 9.34 -15.54 11.58
C ILE A 38 8.83 -16.95 11.26
N GLU A 39 9.29 -17.97 12.00
CA GLU A 39 8.79 -19.34 11.86
C GLU A 39 7.31 -19.44 12.27
N GLU A 40 6.92 -18.76 13.35
CA GLU A 40 5.54 -18.77 13.84
C GLU A 40 4.59 -17.92 12.99
N LEU A 41 4.94 -16.66 12.74
CA LEU A 41 4.06 -15.65 12.15
C LEU A 41 4.18 -15.57 10.62
N GLY A 42 5.18 -16.22 10.04
CA GLY A 42 5.53 -16.06 8.63
C GLY A 42 6.41 -14.84 8.39
N ASN A 43 6.56 -14.47 7.11
CA ASN A 43 7.45 -13.38 6.72
C ASN A 43 7.00 -12.01 7.26
N ALA A 44 7.95 -11.13 7.53
CA ALA A 44 7.68 -9.74 7.84
C ALA A 44 7.07 -9.01 6.62
N VAL A 45 6.22 -8.03 6.88
CA VAL A 45 5.46 -7.25 5.90
C VAL A 45 5.45 -5.77 6.27
N ASP A 46 5.11 -4.91 5.32
CA ASP A 46 5.06 -3.45 5.54
C ASP A 46 3.63 -2.96 5.87
N ALA A 47 2.60 -3.62 5.33
CA ALA A 47 1.20 -3.31 5.62
C ALA A 47 0.28 -4.49 5.30
N TYR A 48 -0.72 -4.74 6.14
CA TYR A 48 -1.78 -5.71 5.87
C TYR A 48 -2.70 -5.32 4.70
N PRO A 49 -3.27 -6.29 3.96
CA PRO A 49 -4.43 -6.05 3.13
C PRO A 49 -5.68 -5.78 3.98
N ASP A 50 -6.63 -5.00 3.47
CA ASP A 50 -7.80 -4.56 4.24
C ASP A 50 -8.69 -5.71 4.74
N TRP A 51 -8.69 -6.82 4.00
CA TRP A 51 -9.45 -8.03 4.35
C TRP A 51 -8.79 -8.87 5.43
N HIS A 52 -7.56 -8.54 5.86
CA HIS A 52 -6.81 -9.36 6.79
C HIS A 52 -7.49 -9.43 8.18
N PRO A 53 -7.56 -10.60 8.84
CA PRO A 53 -8.19 -10.75 10.16
C PRO A 53 -7.64 -9.84 11.25
N ILE A 54 -6.36 -9.46 11.18
CA ILE A 54 -5.77 -8.48 12.11
C ILE A 54 -6.51 -7.13 12.05
N LEU A 55 -7.01 -6.73 10.88
CA LEU A 55 -7.75 -5.48 10.72
C LEU A 55 -9.28 -5.67 10.83
N THR A 56 -9.79 -6.85 10.50
CA THR A 56 -11.24 -7.09 10.36
C THR A 56 -11.89 -7.80 11.55
N ALA A 57 -11.16 -8.59 12.34
CA ALA A 57 -11.71 -9.30 13.49
C ALA A 57 -12.04 -8.38 14.69
N PRO A 58 -11.20 -7.36 15.02
CA PRO A 58 -11.54 -6.41 16.08
C PRO A 58 -12.87 -5.68 15.84
N PRO A 59 -13.65 -5.36 16.89
CA PRO A 59 -14.88 -4.59 16.75
C PRO A 59 -14.63 -3.24 16.07
N ARG A 60 -15.50 -2.87 15.12
CA ARG A 60 -15.44 -1.61 14.38
C ARG A 60 -16.59 -0.68 14.76
N HIS A 61 -16.36 0.64 14.65
CA HIS A 61 -17.41 1.63 14.83
C HIS A 61 -17.95 2.07 13.46
N GLY A 62 -19.13 1.56 13.10
CA GLY A 62 -19.81 1.97 11.86
C GLY A 62 -19.09 1.49 10.58
N SER A 63 -19.05 2.34 9.56
CA SER A 63 -18.52 2.04 8.23
C SER A 63 -17.13 2.65 7.99
N GLU A 64 -16.34 2.83 9.04
CA GLU A 64 -14.99 3.38 8.92
C GLU A 64 -14.06 2.41 8.18
N HIS A 65 -13.22 2.97 7.31
CA HIS A 65 -12.18 2.21 6.63
C HIS A 65 -10.93 2.14 7.52
N ILE A 66 -10.49 0.91 7.81
CA ILE A 66 -9.33 0.60 8.65
C ILE A 66 -8.25 0.00 7.74
N GLY A 67 -7.20 0.78 7.49
CA GLY A 67 -6.03 0.38 6.69
C GLY A 67 -4.74 0.26 7.49
N SER A 68 -4.74 0.56 8.79
CA SER A 68 -3.56 0.43 9.65
C SER A 68 -3.90 0.00 11.09
N LEU A 69 -2.93 -0.62 11.77
CA LEU A 69 -3.07 -1.05 13.16
C LEU A 69 -3.40 0.09 14.12
N SER A 70 -2.86 1.29 13.88
CA SER A 70 -3.09 2.48 14.70
C SER A 70 -4.54 2.97 14.71
N GLN A 71 -5.35 2.54 13.74
CA GLN A 71 -6.78 2.86 13.68
C GLN A 71 -7.64 1.86 14.47
N VAL A 72 -7.06 0.74 14.91
CA VAL A 72 -7.79 -0.30 15.64
C VAL A 72 -7.73 -0.03 17.14
N ALA A 73 -8.86 0.35 17.73
CA ALA A 73 -8.95 0.68 19.16
C ALA A 73 -8.47 -0.46 20.09
N THR A 74 -8.64 -1.72 19.69
CA THR A 74 -8.12 -2.89 20.42
C THR A 74 -6.59 -2.86 20.59
N TYR A 75 -5.87 -2.21 19.68
CA TYR A 75 -4.41 -2.13 19.66
C TYR A 75 -3.87 -0.79 20.16
N ALA A 76 -4.65 -0.02 20.92
CA ALA A 76 -4.28 1.34 21.34
C ALA A 76 -2.95 1.45 22.14
N GLU A 77 -2.52 0.37 22.78
CA GLU A 77 -1.26 0.31 23.55
C GLU A 77 -0.06 -0.13 22.69
N ALA A 78 -0.25 -0.41 21.39
CA ALA A 78 0.79 -0.91 20.51
C ALA A 78 1.69 0.24 20.01
N ASP A 79 2.96 0.25 20.43
CA ASP A 79 4.01 1.14 19.91
C ASP A 79 5.40 0.66 20.35
N PRO A 80 6.42 0.57 19.47
CA PRO A 80 6.32 0.48 18.02
C PRO A 80 5.84 -0.92 17.58
N THR A 81 5.49 -1.08 16.31
CA THR A 81 4.99 -2.34 15.73
C THR A 81 5.87 -2.85 14.59
N THR A 82 5.95 -4.16 14.43
CA THR A 82 6.51 -4.84 13.25
C THR A 82 5.50 -5.91 12.81
N GLU A 83 5.05 -5.83 11.57
CA GLU A 83 4.00 -6.70 11.02
C GLU A 83 4.61 -7.94 10.37
N PHE A 84 3.90 -9.07 10.48
CA PHE A 84 4.17 -10.35 9.83
C PHE A 84 2.88 -10.90 9.22
N VAL A 85 2.97 -11.88 8.32
CA VAL A 85 1.81 -12.42 7.58
C VAL A 85 0.65 -12.83 8.52
N ARG A 86 0.92 -13.53 9.63
CA ARG A 86 -0.13 -14.04 10.55
C ARG A 86 -0.37 -13.17 11.77
N GLY A 87 0.35 -12.07 11.94
CA GLY A 87 0.34 -11.34 13.21
C GLY A 87 1.43 -10.30 13.29
N PHE A 88 1.47 -9.56 14.39
CA PHE A 88 2.46 -8.51 14.57
C PHE A 88 3.09 -8.61 15.95
N VAL A 89 4.27 -8.00 16.07
CA VAL A 89 4.96 -7.81 17.34
C VAL A 89 4.95 -6.34 17.66
N THR A 90 4.64 -6.00 18.90
CA THR A 90 4.73 -4.63 19.40
C THR A 90 5.56 -4.55 20.66
N CYS A 91 6.23 -3.42 20.89
CA CYS A 91 7.23 -3.25 21.93
C CYS A 91 6.93 -2.04 22.86
N PRO A 92 5.77 -1.99 23.53
CA PRO A 92 5.41 -0.88 24.42
C PRO A 92 6.39 -0.72 25.57
N TYR A 93 6.53 0.50 26.06
CA TYR A 93 7.38 0.83 27.20
C TYR A 93 6.67 0.73 28.56
N SER A 94 5.36 0.44 28.57
CA SER A 94 4.59 0.21 29.79
C SER A 94 4.27 -1.28 29.95
N GLY A 95 4.73 -1.88 31.06
CA GLY A 95 4.43 -3.27 31.38
C GLY A 95 2.92 -3.51 31.58
N GLU A 96 2.23 -2.58 32.25
CA GLU A 96 0.78 -2.63 32.41
C GLU A 96 0.04 -2.41 31.08
N GLY A 97 0.55 -1.54 30.21
CA GLY A 97 -0.01 -1.33 28.87
C GLY A 97 0.07 -2.59 28.01
N ALA A 98 1.21 -3.29 28.07
CA ALA A 98 1.39 -4.58 27.42
C ALA A 98 0.41 -5.66 27.94
N ASP A 99 0.16 -5.71 29.25
CA ASP A 99 -0.81 -6.67 29.81
C ASP A 99 -2.25 -6.33 29.42
N ARG A 100 -2.62 -5.04 29.44
CA ARG A 100 -3.92 -4.57 28.93
C ARG A 100 -4.11 -4.93 27.45
N LEU A 101 -3.06 -4.79 26.64
CA LEU A 101 -3.10 -5.19 25.23
C LEU A 101 -3.39 -6.69 25.09
N VAL A 102 -2.66 -7.55 25.82
CA VAL A 102 -2.87 -9.00 25.78
C VAL A 102 -4.31 -9.35 26.16
N GLU A 103 -4.84 -8.76 27.24
CA GLU A 103 -6.21 -8.98 27.69
C GLU A 103 -7.25 -8.50 26.66
N ALA A 104 -7.02 -7.34 26.04
CA ALA A 104 -7.93 -6.78 25.04
C ALA A 104 -7.97 -7.67 23.78
N VAL A 105 -6.81 -8.12 23.29
CA VAL A 105 -6.72 -8.95 22.08
C VAL A 105 -7.37 -10.32 22.30
N ARG A 106 -7.15 -10.96 23.45
CA ARG A 106 -7.73 -12.28 23.76
C ARG A 106 -9.26 -12.28 23.85
N ARG A 107 -9.90 -11.12 23.95
CA ARG A 107 -11.36 -10.98 23.89
C ARG A 107 -11.90 -10.95 22.46
N VAL A 108 -11.03 -10.80 21.45
CA VAL A 108 -11.41 -10.78 20.04
C VAL A 108 -11.37 -12.20 19.47
N PRO A 109 -12.51 -12.75 18.99
CA PRO A 109 -12.52 -14.08 18.39
C PRO A 109 -11.57 -14.18 17.20
N GLY A 110 -10.78 -15.25 17.16
CA GLY A 110 -9.82 -15.50 16.08
C GLY A 110 -8.48 -14.78 16.24
N LEU A 111 -8.27 -14.06 17.34
CA LEU A 111 -6.98 -13.50 17.74
C LEU A 111 -6.50 -14.11 19.07
N ASP A 112 -5.19 -14.16 19.26
CA ASP A 112 -4.54 -14.40 20.54
C ASP A 112 -3.38 -13.41 20.71
N ALA A 113 -2.91 -13.26 21.95
CA ALA A 113 -1.73 -12.48 22.26
C ALA A 113 -0.97 -13.05 23.44
N TYR A 114 0.34 -12.84 23.47
CA TYR A 114 1.20 -13.25 24.58
C TYR A 114 2.42 -12.35 24.73
N ARG A 115 3.01 -12.35 25.93
CA ARG A 115 4.24 -11.61 26.25
C ARG A 115 5.46 -12.42 25.85
N LEU A 116 6.48 -11.77 25.30
CA LEU A 116 7.82 -12.36 25.18
C LEU A 116 8.64 -12.02 26.42
N GLU A 117 9.38 -13.00 26.91
CA GLU A 117 10.36 -12.79 27.98
C GLU A 117 11.59 -12.03 27.46
N GLN A 118 12.02 -12.32 26.24
CA GLN A 118 13.15 -11.68 25.59
C GLN A 118 12.77 -10.26 25.13
N PRO A 119 13.47 -9.20 25.58
CA PRO A 119 13.25 -7.86 25.05
C PRO A 119 13.55 -7.79 23.55
N LEU A 120 12.74 -6.99 22.86
CA LEU A 120 12.88 -6.62 21.45
C LEU A 120 12.76 -5.11 21.34
N TYR A 121 13.35 -4.55 20.29
CA TYR A 121 13.47 -3.12 19.97
C TYR A 121 14.31 -2.29 20.97
N ALA A 122 14.12 -2.46 22.27
CA ALA A 122 14.88 -1.84 23.35
C ALA A 122 14.84 -2.72 24.62
N ASP A 123 15.88 -2.66 25.47
CA ASP A 123 15.93 -3.48 26.70
C ASP A 123 14.82 -3.16 27.71
N SER A 124 14.26 -1.94 27.65
CA SER A 124 13.18 -1.48 28.52
C SER A 124 11.78 -1.72 27.92
N ALA A 125 11.69 -2.30 26.73
CA ALA A 125 10.42 -2.60 26.11
C ALA A 125 9.81 -3.89 26.67
N HIS A 126 8.51 -4.02 26.49
CA HIS A 126 7.69 -5.12 26.97
C HIS A 126 6.99 -5.80 25.79
N PRO A 127 7.68 -6.66 25.02
CA PRO A 127 7.14 -7.11 23.75
C PRO A 127 5.89 -7.97 23.91
N VAL A 128 4.90 -7.70 23.07
CA VAL A 128 3.66 -8.44 22.93
C VAL A 128 3.58 -8.95 21.50
N VAL A 129 3.29 -10.24 21.35
CA VAL A 129 2.99 -10.88 20.07
C VAL A 129 1.48 -10.97 19.96
N VAL A 130 0.93 -10.56 18.82
CA VAL A 130 -0.48 -10.70 18.46
C VAL A 130 -0.58 -11.62 17.26
N VAL A 131 -1.42 -12.65 17.35
CA VAL A 131 -1.54 -13.72 16.34
C VAL A 131 -2.98 -13.83 15.86
N ALA A 132 -3.19 -13.83 14.55
CA ALA A 132 -4.46 -14.25 13.95
C ALA A 132 -4.48 -15.78 13.84
N VAL A 133 -5.06 -16.46 14.84
CA VAL A 133 -4.93 -17.91 15.01
C VAL A 133 -5.56 -18.73 13.88
N ASN A 134 -6.52 -18.15 13.16
CA ASN A 134 -7.21 -18.79 12.04
C ASN A 134 -6.48 -18.61 10.69
N VAL A 135 -5.37 -17.89 10.64
CA VAL A 135 -4.58 -17.73 9.41
C VAL A 135 -3.67 -18.94 9.24
N GLU A 136 -4.01 -19.81 8.29
CA GLU A 136 -3.17 -20.92 7.83
C GLU A 136 -2.32 -20.49 6.63
N LEU A 137 -1.06 -20.93 6.60
CA LEU A 137 -0.14 -20.67 5.48
C LEU A 137 0.00 -21.90 4.57
N GLU A 138 0.09 -21.64 3.28
CA GLU A 138 0.50 -22.61 2.25
C GLU A 138 2.02 -22.87 2.36
N ALA A 139 2.51 -23.89 1.65
CA ALA A 139 3.93 -24.23 1.63
C ALA A 139 4.84 -23.11 1.07
N ASP A 140 4.28 -22.17 0.31
CA ASP A 140 4.99 -20.99 -0.20
C ASP A 140 5.04 -19.81 0.80
N GLY A 141 4.47 -20.00 1.99
CA GLY A 141 4.41 -18.99 3.06
C GLY A 141 3.29 -17.96 2.90
N THR A 142 2.44 -18.08 1.88
CA THR A 142 1.27 -17.20 1.69
C THR A 142 0.03 -17.75 2.40
N ILE A 143 -0.97 -16.92 2.64
CA ILE A 143 -2.22 -17.33 3.27
C ILE A 143 -2.98 -18.29 2.36
N LYS A 144 -3.59 -19.30 2.98
CA LYS A 144 -4.41 -20.30 2.30
C LYS A 144 -5.41 -19.66 1.35
N SER A 145 -5.35 -20.10 0.09
CA SER A 145 -6.02 -19.41 -1.02
C SER A 145 -7.53 -19.27 -0.81
N ARG A 146 -8.17 -20.33 -0.29
CA ARG A 146 -9.61 -20.37 0.01
C ARG A 146 -10.01 -19.29 1.01
N ASP A 147 -9.23 -19.13 2.08
CA ASP A 147 -9.60 -18.28 3.21
C ASP A 147 -9.36 -16.81 2.86
N ALA A 148 -8.23 -16.50 2.20
CA ALA A 148 -7.95 -15.17 1.66
C ALA A 148 -9.05 -14.69 0.68
N LEU A 149 -9.50 -15.57 -0.23
CA LEU A 149 -10.60 -15.25 -1.15
C LEU A 149 -11.92 -15.04 -0.41
N ALA A 150 -12.21 -15.85 0.61
CA ALA A 150 -13.44 -15.72 1.39
C ALA A 150 -13.49 -14.39 2.14
N TRP A 151 -12.42 -14.02 2.85
CA TRP A 151 -12.35 -12.74 3.56
C TRP A 151 -12.41 -11.54 2.61
N PHE A 152 -11.71 -11.62 1.47
CA PHE A 152 -11.76 -10.59 0.44
C PHE A 152 -13.18 -10.38 -0.11
N VAL A 153 -13.90 -11.46 -0.45
CA VAL A 153 -15.28 -11.39 -0.95
C VAL A 153 -16.22 -10.83 0.12
N GLN A 154 -16.09 -11.29 1.37
CA GLN A 154 -16.93 -10.83 2.48
C GLN A 154 -16.78 -9.32 2.71
N LEU A 155 -15.54 -8.83 2.77
CA LEU A 155 -15.27 -7.40 2.92
C LEU A 155 -15.82 -6.61 1.73
N SER A 156 -15.48 -7.02 0.50
CA SER A 156 -15.90 -6.32 -0.72
C SER A 156 -17.43 -6.24 -0.83
N ALA A 157 -18.15 -7.30 -0.45
CA ALA A 157 -19.61 -7.31 -0.47
C ALA A 157 -20.21 -6.37 0.60
N ALA A 158 -19.59 -6.29 1.79
CA ALA A 158 -20.03 -5.37 2.83
C ALA A 158 -19.86 -3.90 2.41
N GLU A 159 -18.72 -3.56 1.80
CA GLU A 159 -18.40 -2.21 1.35
C GLU A 159 -19.28 -1.71 0.19
N ALA A 160 -19.84 -2.62 -0.60
CA ALA A 160 -20.72 -2.27 -1.72
C ALA A 160 -21.93 -1.41 -1.31
N THR A 161 -22.44 -1.58 -0.08
CA THR A 161 -23.58 -0.83 0.43
C THR A 161 -23.33 0.69 0.49
N GLY A 162 -22.08 1.09 0.75
CA GLY A 162 -21.68 2.49 0.88
C GLY A 162 -20.91 3.05 -0.33
N ALA A 163 -20.65 2.21 -1.34
CA ALA A 163 -19.80 2.58 -2.46
C ALA A 163 -20.52 3.55 -3.42
N GLN A 164 -19.78 4.57 -3.85
CA GLN A 164 -20.23 5.53 -4.86
C GLN A 164 -19.58 5.30 -6.23
N VAL A 165 -18.46 4.57 -6.26
CA VAL A 165 -17.67 4.30 -7.45
C VAL A 165 -17.06 2.90 -7.38
N ALA A 166 -16.92 2.28 -8.55
CA ALA A 166 -16.22 1.02 -8.73
C ALA A 166 -14.74 1.28 -9.01
N GLU A 167 -13.89 1.11 -8.01
CA GLU A 167 -12.44 1.26 -8.14
C GLU A 167 -11.86 0.12 -9.01
N THR A 168 -10.97 0.45 -9.95
CA THR A 168 -10.29 -0.59 -10.74
C THR A 168 -9.24 -1.32 -9.90
N TRP A 169 -8.86 -2.54 -10.32
CA TRP A 169 -7.74 -3.29 -9.72
C TRP A 169 -6.49 -2.42 -9.52
N TRP A 170 -6.15 -1.57 -10.50
CA TRP A 170 -4.94 -0.76 -10.44
C TRP A 170 -5.04 0.41 -9.46
N ASN A 171 -6.25 0.84 -9.07
CA ASN A 171 -6.42 1.86 -8.05
C ASN A 171 -6.26 1.29 -6.64
N VAL A 172 -6.74 0.05 -6.41
CA VAL A 172 -6.87 -0.51 -5.04
C VAL A 172 -6.02 -1.76 -4.79
N ARG A 173 -5.20 -2.23 -5.75
CA ARG A 173 -4.41 -3.46 -5.58
C ARG A 173 -3.52 -3.46 -4.33
N SER A 174 -3.00 -2.32 -3.90
CA SER A 174 -2.16 -2.22 -2.70
C SER A 174 -2.95 -2.51 -1.43
N LEU A 175 -4.22 -2.08 -1.40
CA LEU A 175 -5.17 -2.36 -0.32
C LEU A 175 -5.60 -3.84 -0.32
N ILE A 176 -5.74 -4.43 -1.51
CA ILE A 176 -6.13 -5.84 -1.65
C ILE A 176 -4.96 -6.80 -1.41
N LEU A 177 -3.74 -6.45 -1.81
CA LEU A 177 -2.58 -7.33 -1.70
C LEU A 177 -1.75 -7.09 -0.42
N GLY A 178 -1.96 -5.96 0.27
CA GLY A 178 -1.06 -5.48 1.31
C GLY A 178 0.27 -5.03 0.72
N SER A 179 1.28 -4.83 1.57
CA SER A 179 2.63 -4.45 1.14
C SER A 179 3.71 -5.28 1.86
N PRO A 180 4.81 -5.63 1.17
CA PRO A 180 5.12 -5.35 -0.24
C PRO A 180 4.34 -6.26 -1.21
N HIS A 181 4.09 -5.76 -2.43
CA HIS A 181 3.34 -6.50 -3.43
C HIS A 181 3.84 -6.28 -4.87
N GLY A 182 3.49 -7.23 -5.73
CA GLY A 182 3.60 -7.15 -7.18
C GLY A 182 2.29 -6.74 -7.84
N SER A 183 2.16 -7.07 -9.13
CA SER A 183 0.92 -6.76 -9.87
C SER A 183 -0.27 -7.65 -9.48
N ARG A 184 0.00 -8.87 -8.98
CA ARG A 184 -1.01 -9.92 -8.71
C ARG A 184 -0.60 -10.89 -7.59
N SER A 185 0.38 -10.54 -6.77
CA SER A 185 0.88 -11.37 -5.68
C SER A 185 1.54 -10.50 -4.62
N SER A 186 1.66 -11.00 -3.41
CA SER A 186 2.37 -10.38 -2.28
C SER A 186 2.93 -11.48 -1.38
N LEU A 187 3.41 -11.11 -0.19
CA LEU A 187 3.74 -12.09 0.86
C LEU A 187 2.49 -12.70 1.51
N PHE A 188 1.31 -12.09 1.31
CA PHE A 188 0.03 -12.61 1.81
C PHE A 188 -0.63 -13.57 0.83
N VAL A 189 -0.49 -13.34 -0.48
CA VAL A 189 -1.20 -14.14 -1.50
C VAL A 189 -0.29 -14.44 -2.69
N ASN A 190 -0.31 -15.70 -3.14
CA ASN A 190 0.39 -16.09 -4.36
C ASN A 190 -0.34 -15.62 -5.64
N GLN A 191 0.31 -15.83 -6.78
CA GLN A 191 -0.19 -15.36 -8.07
C GLN A 191 -1.55 -15.96 -8.46
N HIS A 192 -1.79 -17.22 -8.11
CA HIS A 192 -3.07 -17.87 -8.37
C HIS A 192 -4.19 -17.15 -7.62
N THR A 193 -4.01 -16.90 -6.33
CA THR A 193 -4.98 -16.21 -5.48
C THR A 193 -5.21 -14.76 -5.92
N GLY A 194 -4.14 -13.99 -6.18
CA GLY A 194 -4.29 -12.60 -6.61
C GLY A 194 -4.96 -12.44 -7.99
N VAL A 195 -4.77 -13.39 -8.92
CA VAL A 195 -5.54 -13.43 -10.18
C VAL A 195 -7.03 -13.61 -9.91
N HIS A 196 -7.41 -14.47 -8.96
CA HIS A 196 -8.81 -14.72 -8.63
C HIS A 196 -9.43 -13.53 -7.89
N MET A 197 -8.73 -12.91 -6.94
CA MET A 197 -9.17 -11.66 -6.29
C MET A 197 -9.46 -10.58 -7.33
N ARG A 198 -8.57 -10.40 -8.30
CA ARG A 198 -8.79 -9.46 -9.40
C ARG A 198 -10.04 -9.77 -10.21
N LYS A 199 -10.24 -11.03 -10.62
CA LYS A 199 -11.42 -11.44 -11.40
C LYS A 199 -12.72 -11.20 -10.63
N ILE A 200 -12.71 -11.48 -9.32
CA ILE A 200 -13.85 -11.22 -8.44
C ILE A 200 -14.16 -9.72 -8.42
N LEU A 201 -13.16 -8.86 -8.17
CA LEU A 201 -13.33 -7.41 -8.19
C LEU A 201 -13.90 -6.93 -9.53
N GLU A 202 -13.33 -7.41 -10.65
CA GLU A 202 -13.77 -7.03 -11.99
C GLU A 202 -15.22 -7.47 -12.26
N ALA A 203 -15.62 -8.66 -11.81
CA ALA A 203 -17.00 -9.14 -11.91
C ALA A 203 -17.97 -8.32 -11.06
N MET A 204 -17.58 -7.99 -9.83
CA MET A 204 -18.35 -7.12 -8.93
C MET A 204 -18.53 -5.73 -9.54
N ASN A 205 -17.45 -5.12 -10.04
CA ASN A 205 -17.50 -3.84 -10.76
C ASN A 205 -18.44 -3.89 -11.97
N ALA A 206 -18.32 -4.93 -12.80
CA ALA A 206 -19.14 -5.09 -14.00
C ALA A 206 -20.64 -5.28 -13.70
N SER A 207 -20.99 -5.77 -12.51
CA SER A 207 -22.39 -5.88 -12.08
C SER A 207 -23.04 -4.53 -11.76
N GLY A 208 -22.24 -3.46 -11.61
CA GLY A 208 -22.70 -2.13 -11.20
C GLY A 208 -22.91 -1.97 -9.69
N MET A 209 -22.60 -2.99 -8.88
CA MET A 209 -22.87 -2.97 -7.43
C MET A 209 -22.14 -1.87 -6.66
N PHE A 210 -20.99 -1.40 -7.16
CA PHE A 210 -20.21 -0.33 -6.56
C PHE A 210 -20.49 1.05 -7.20
N GLY A 211 -21.32 1.11 -8.24
CA GLY A 211 -21.55 2.32 -9.03
C GLY A 211 -20.63 2.44 -10.26
N PRO A 212 -20.48 3.65 -10.83
CA PRO A 212 -19.69 3.86 -12.05
C PRO A 212 -18.20 3.58 -11.85
N ILE A 213 -17.55 3.07 -12.90
CA ILE A 213 -16.11 2.78 -12.88
C ILE A 213 -15.31 4.08 -12.72
N LYS A 214 -14.44 4.10 -11.72
CA LYS A 214 -13.44 5.14 -11.53
C LYS A 214 -12.08 4.59 -11.93
N GLU A 215 -11.46 5.20 -12.94
CA GLU A 215 -10.12 4.89 -13.37
C GLU A 215 -9.20 6.08 -13.08
N SER A 216 -8.14 5.85 -12.30
CA SER A 216 -7.20 6.92 -11.91
C SER A 216 -5.73 6.48 -11.87
N SER A 217 -5.46 5.18 -11.95
CA SER A 217 -4.11 4.61 -11.93
C SER A 217 -3.70 4.18 -13.33
N LEU A 218 -2.48 4.55 -13.73
CA LEU A 218 -1.86 4.13 -14.99
C LEU A 218 -0.83 2.99 -14.81
N GLU A 219 -0.86 2.32 -13.66
CA GLU A 219 0.13 1.31 -13.30
C GLU A 219 0.06 0.02 -14.13
N MET A 220 -1.00 -0.15 -14.93
CA MET A 220 -1.08 -1.21 -15.93
C MET A 220 -0.11 -1.00 -17.10
N LEU A 221 0.30 0.25 -17.35
CA LEU A 221 1.31 0.60 -18.33
C LEU A 221 2.71 0.31 -17.76
N SER A 222 3.70 0.07 -18.62
CA SER A 222 5.09 -0.03 -18.16
C SER A 222 5.60 1.34 -17.68
N GLN A 223 6.63 1.35 -16.82
CA GLN A 223 7.27 2.61 -16.37
C GLN A 223 7.68 3.47 -17.58
N LYS A 224 8.36 2.88 -18.57
CA LYS A 224 8.74 3.56 -19.81
C LYS A 224 7.57 4.25 -20.52
N LYS A 225 6.38 3.64 -20.54
CA LYS A 225 5.20 4.26 -21.15
C LYS A 225 4.69 5.43 -20.31
N ARG A 226 4.64 5.26 -18.99
CA ARG A 226 4.25 6.36 -18.08
C ARG A 226 5.22 7.54 -18.16
N ASP A 227 6.52 7.27 -18.22
CA ASP A 227 7.55 8.29 -18.40
C ASP A 227 7.35 9.04 -19.72
N ALA A 228 7.12 8.31 -20.82
CA ALA A 228 6.86 8.91 -22.13
C ALA A 228 5.62 9.82 -22.15
N ILE A 229 4.53 9.43 -21.47
CA ILE A 229 3.32 10.26 -21.32
C ILE A 229 3.67 11.55 -20.57
N SER A 230 4.35 11.43 -19.43
CA SER A 230 4.74 12.58 -18.61
C SER A 230 5.66 13.53 -19.37
N GLU A 231 6.70 13.00 -20.00
CA GLU A 231 7.65 13.77 -20.79
C GLU A 231 6.98 14.49 -21.96
N THR A 232 6.08 13.82 -22.69
CA THR A 232 5.37 14.40 -23.83
C THR A 232 4.52 15.59 -23.40
N LEU A 233 3.74 15.43 -22.32
CA LEU A 233 2.85 16.49 -21.82
C LEU A 233 3.64 17.65 -21.21
N ILE A 234 4.63 17.37 -20.36
CA ILE A 234 5.46 18.40 -19.73
C ILE A 234 6.23 19.20 -20.79
N ARG A 235 6.90 18.51 -21.74
CA ARG A 235 7.69 19.17 -22.78
C ARG A 235 6.83 20.03 -23.68
N THR A 236 5.63 19.56 -24.04
CA THR A 236 4.70 20.33 -24.89
C THR A 236 4.15 21.53 -24.13
N ALA A 237 3.82 21.39 -22.84
CA ALA A 237 3.38 22.51 -22.03
C ALA A 237 4.46 23.59 -21.94
N VAL A 238 5.72 23.22 -21.64
CA VAL A 238 6.84 24.18 -21.61
C VAL A 238 7.04 24.87 -22.96
N ALA A 239 6.92 24.14 -24.07
CA ALA A 239 7.07 24.72 -25.41
C ALA A 239 5.97 25.73 -25.78
N ASN A 240 4.79 25.63 -25.15
CA ASN A 240 3.67 26.55 -25.36
C ASN A 240 3.62 27.69 -24.33
N TRP A 241 4.55 27.72 -23.37
CA TRP A 241 4.57 28.74 -22.32
C TRP A 241 5.23 30.02 -22.81
N ASP A 242 4.57 31.15 -22.57
CA ASP A 242 5.05 32.49 -22.91
C ASP A 242 5.99 33.09 -21.84
N GLY A 243 6.14 32.43 -20.69
CA GLY A 243 6.96 32.90 -19.56
C GLY A 243 6.23 33.86 -18.62
N GLU A 244 5.03 34.33 -18.97
CA GLU A 244 4.27 35.32 -18.20
C GLU A 244 3.03 34.70 -17.54
N ASN A 245 2.28 33.90 -18.29
CA ASN A 245 1.02 33.31 -17.83
C ASN A 245 1.26 32.01 -17.06
N SER A 246 1.00 32.02 -15.76
CA SER A 246 1.19 30.82 -14.92
C SER A 246 0.17 29.71 -15.20
N SER A 247 -0.89 29.97 -15.96
CA SER A 247 -1.85 28.97 -16.41
C SER A 247 -2.42 29.34 -17.76
N PHE A 248 -2.50 28.35 -18.65
CA PHE A 248 -2.97 28.50 -20.02
C PHE A 248 -3.46 27.15 -20.55
N ASP A 249 -4.21 27.19 -21.64
CA ASP A 249 -4.67 25.99 -22.33
C ASP A 249 -3.90 25.83 -23.65
N PHE A 250 -3.60 24.58 -24.01
CA PHE A 250 -3.04 24.23 -25.32
C PHE A 250 -3.72 22.98 -25.87
N GLU A 251 -3.65 22.78 -27.18
CA GLU A 251 -4.17 21.57 -27.83
C GLU A 251 -3.05 20.57 -28.06
N LEU A 252 -3.31 19.30 -27.75
CA LEU A 252 -2.42 18.21 -28.12
C LEU A 252 -3.21 16.93 -28.42
N ARG A 253 -3.06 16.43 -29.66
CA ARG A 253 -3.62 15.15 -30.14
C ARG A 253 -5.15 15.05 -29.96
N GLY A 254 -5.85 16.14 -30.22
CA GLY A 254 -7.30 16.28 -30.14
C GLY A 254 -7.83 16.58 -28.75
N GLU A 255 -6.96 16.79 -27.75
CA GLU A 255 -7.35 17.07 -26.37
C GLU A 255 -6.99 18.50 -26.00
N THR A 256 -7.86 19.15 -25.21
CA THR A 256 -7.54 20.42 -24.57
C THR A 256 -6.80 20.14 -23.26
N CYS A 257 -5.55 20.58 -23.20
CA CYS A 257 -4.67 20.41 -22.05
C CYS A 257 -4.58 21.73 -21.28
N LYS A 258 -4.98 21.70 -20.01
CA LYS A 258 -4.79 22.82 -19.09
C LYS A 258 -3.44 22.72 -18.43
N ALA A 259 -2.55 23.65 -18.74
CA ALA A 259 -1.23 23.78 -18.14
C ALA A 259 -1.24 24.75 -16.97
N SER A 260 -0.37 24.47 -15.99
CA SER A 260 0.07 25.46 -15.00
C SER A 260 1.57 25.35 -14.84
N LEU A 261 2.28 26.43 -15.13
CA LEU A 261 3.72 26.53 -15.04
C LEU A 261 4.12 27.63 -14.08
N ARG A 262 5.21 27.38 -13.35
CA ARG A 262 5.78 28.36 -12.45
C ARG A 262 7.28 28.15 -12.38
N ASP A 263 8.04 29.20 -12.62
CA ASP A 263 9.44 29.25 -12.22
C ASP A 263 9.51 29.19 -10.68
N THR A 264 10.11 28.12 -10.15
CA THR A 264 10.12 27.86 -8.70
C THR A 264 10.83 28.98 -7.95
N TRP A 265 11.91 29.52 -8.54
CA TRP A 265 12.83 30.44 -7.89
C TRP A 265 12.94 31.81 -8.58
N ASN A 266 12.21 32.02 -9.68
CA ASN A 266 12.30 33.20 -10.56
C ASN A 266 13.71 33.42 -11.13
N ASP A 267 14.46 32.34 -11.33
CA ASP A 267 15.82 32.33 -11.85
C ASP A 267 15.96 31.48 -13.13
N ASN A 268 14.84 30.96 -13.64
CA ASN A 268 14.73 30.06 -14.78
C ASN A 268 15.55 28.76 -14.65
N HIS A 269 15.93 28.38 -13.43
CA HIS A 269 16.66 27.14 -13.18
C HIS A 269 15.73 25.93 -13.12
N GLU A 270 14.55 26.10 -12.52
CA GLU A 270 13.57 25.04 -12.33
C GLU A 270 12.16 25.55 -12.58
N ILE A 271 11.46 24.90 -13.50
CA ILE A 271 10.07 25.21 -13.83
C ILE A 271 9.20 24.08 -13.31
N SER A 272 8.34 24.36 -12.34
CA SER A 272 7.28 23.45 -11.93
C SER A 272 6.20 23.41 -13.00
N VAL A 273 5.84 22.19 -13.43
CA VAL A 273 4.87 21.95 -14.51
C VAL A 273 3.75 21.05 -14.01
N ARG A 274 2.52 21.43 -14.33
CA ARG A 274 1.31 20.64 -14.15
C ARG A 274 0.51 20.67 -15.44
N VAL A 275 0.03 19.51 -15.87
CA VAL A 275 -0.87 19.37 -17.02
C VAL A 275 -2.07 18.52 -16.61
N GLU A 276 -3.27 19.05 -16.84
CA GLU A 276 -4.55 18.41 -16.56
C GLU A 276 -5.40 18.36 -17.82
N ILE A 277 -6.03 17.20 -18.07
CA ILE A 277 -7.01 17.01 -19.15
C ILE A 277 -8.32 16.53 -18.50
N GLY A 278 -9.43 17.14 -18.91
CA GLY A 278 -10.75 16.85 -18.34
C GLY A 278 -10.84 17.24 -16.87
N ARG A 279 -11.63 16.51 -16.08
CA ARG A 279 -11.69 16.68 -14.61
C ARG A 279 -10.78 15.66 -13.94
N PHE A 280 -9.46 15.84 -14.07
CA PHE A 280 -8.44 14.86 -13.70
C PHE A 280 -8.54 13.52 -14.47
N ASP A 281 -9.09 13.55 -15.69
CA ASP A 281 -9.14 12.37 -16.56
C ASP A 281 -7.73 11.96 -17.02
N LEU A 282 -6.80 12.93 -17.09
CA LEU A 282 -5.36 12.71 -17.13
C LEU A 282 -4.68 13.83 -16.33
N TYR A 283 -3.71 13.48 -15.50
CA TYR A 283 -2.95 14.43 -14.71
C TYR A 283 -1.47 14.06 -14.67
N VAL A 284 -0.63 15.04 -15.02
CA VAL A 284 0.83 14.95 -15.00
C VAL A 284 1.39 16.12 -14.21
N THR A 285 2.42 15.86 -13.40
CA THR A 285 3.17 16.93 -12.75
C THR A 285 4.63 16.56 -12.58
N GLY A 286 5.48 17.58 -12.60
CA GLY A 286 6.92 17.42 -12.51
C GLY A 286 7.65 18.76 -12.55
N PHE A 287 8.94 18.68 -12.80
CA PHE A 287 9.82 19.81 -12.99
C PHE A 287 10.54 19.69 -14.33
N TYR A 288 10.73 20.82 -14.98
CA TYR A 288 11.56 20.99 -16.16
C TYR A 288 12.75 21.87 -15.83
N TYR A 289 13.94 21.43 -16.20
CA TYR A 289 15.20 22.15 -15.99
C TYR A 289 15.68 22.68 -17.36
N PRO A 290 15.62 24.01 -17.61
CA PRO A 290 15.93 24.56 -18.94
C PRO A 290 17.37 24.36 -19.39
N GLU A 291 18.34 24.40 -18.46
CA GLU A 291 19.78 24.31 -18.74
C GLU A 291 20.16 23.00 -19.45
N ASP A 292 19.67 21.87 -18.94
CA ASP A 292 19.98 20.52 -19.44
C ASP A 292 18.78 19.87 -20.17
N ARG A 293 17.64 20.58 -20.26
CA ARG A 293 16.37 20.11 -20.84
C ARG A 293 15.84 18.83 -20.18
N ARG A 294 16.22 18.60 -18.92
CA ARG A 294 15.83 17.43 -18.13
C ARG A 294 14.44 17.60 -17.56
N ILE A 295 13.73 16.47 -17.43
CA ILE A 295 12.43 16.38 -16.79
C ILE A 295 12.55 15.45 -15.59
N THR A 296 11.99 15.85 -14.47
CA THR A 296 11.66 14.95 -13.35
C THR A 296 10.16 14.99 -13.16
N HIS A 297 9.53 13.86 -12.84
CA HIS A 297 8.08 13.82 -12.70
C HIS A 297 7.68 12.76 -11.67
N VAL A 298 6.45 12.90 -11.16
CA VAL A 298 5.78 11.81 -10.46
C VAL A 298 5.07 10.92 -11.48
N ASP A 299 4.66 9.72 -11.08
CA ASP A 299 3.89 8.85 -11.97
C ASP A 299 2.56 9.54 -12.36
N PRO A 300 2.20 9.55 -13.66
CA PRO A 300 0.97 10.14 -14.14
C PRO A 300 -0.24 9.35 -13.66
N ARG A 301 -1.38 10.05 -13.53
CA ARG A 301 -2.65 9.48 -13.07
C ARG A 301 -3.76 9.78 -14.06
N GLY A 302 -4.73 8.88 -14.20
CA GLY A 302 -5.89 9.09 -15.05
C GLY A 302 -6.40 7.83 -15.74
N LYS A 303 -7.18 8.04 -16.79
CA LYS A 303 -7.80 7.02 -17.63
C LYS A 303 -6.80 6.50 -18.67
N ARG A 304 -6.74 5.18 -18.82
CA ARG A 304 -5.78 4.55 -19.72
C ARG A 304 -5.99 4.97 -21.18
N GLU A 305 -7.23 4.93 -21.67
CA GLU A 305 -7.54 5.24 -23.07
C GLU A 305 -7.12 6.66 -23.45
N LEU A 306 -7.28 7.61 -22.52
CA LEU A 306 -6.84 8.99 -22.72
C LEU A 306 -5.31 9.10 -22.65
N ALA A 307 -4.68 8.47 -21.66
CA ALA A 307 -3.23 8.52 -21.48
C ALA A 307 -2.46 7.89 -22.66
N GLU A 308 -2.97 6.79 -23.23
CA GLU A 308 -2.35 6.13 -24.39
C GLU A 308 -2.32 7.01 -25.64
N LYS A 309 -3.17 8.07 -25.71
CA LYS A 309 -3.08 9.06 -26.78
C LYS A 309 -1.77 9.81 -26.80
N PHE A 310 -0.97 9.83 -25.72
CA PHE A 310 0.26 10.64 -25.59
C PHE A 310 1.55 9.81 -25.61
N LEU A 311 1.46 8.53 -25.98
CA LEU A 311 2.61 7.64 -26.17
C LEU A 311 3.35 7.85 -27.50
#